data_AF-A0A504YK56-F1
#
_entry.id   AF-A0A504YK56-F1
#
_cell.length_a   1.000
_cell.length_b   1.000
_cell.length_c   1.000
_cell.angle_alpha   90.00
_cell.angle_beta   90.00
_cell.angle_gamma   90.00
#
_symmetry.space_group_name_H-M   'P 1'
#
loop_
_entity.id
_entity.type
_entity.pdbx_description
1 polymer ?
#
loop_
_entity_poly.entity_id
_entity_poly.type
_entity_poly.pdbx_seq_one_letter_code
_entity_poly.pdbx_strand_id
1 'polypeptide(L)'
;MIQDCAKLGPNRCIHVRYESLIQHTEQEMRRVLDFLEIPWDPIVLHHEQIKDQLTGLNPYEPSTKQFLLAVHNKSLDAWARSSSPIPLEVQKKTCRDLELLQLLNYCPSKGYLPQYKTIPWDIPKLKEIQSFVPK
;
A
#
# COMPACT_ATOMS: atom_id res chain seq x y z
N MET A 1 14.92 -1.11 -2.09
CA MET A 1 13.83 -0.38 -1.40
C MET A 1 13.41 -1.06 -0.08
N ILE A 2 12.79 -2.24 -0.09
CA ILE A 2 12.38 -2.95 1.15
C ILE A 2 13.59 -3.35 2.01
N GLN A 3 14.63 -3.90 1.37
CA GLN A 3 15.87 -4.26 2.07
C GLN A 3 16.58 -3.03 2.66
N ASP A 4 16.56 -1.91 1.94
CA ASP A 4 17.21 -0.66 2.39
C ASP A 4 16.47 -0.07 3.60
N CYS A 5 15.13 -0.08 3.56
CA CYS A 5 14.29 0.27 4.71
C CYS A 5 14.63 -0.59 5.93
N ALA A 6 14.76 -1.91 5.73
CA ALA A 6 15.14 -2.83 6.79
C ALA A 6 16.55 -2.59 7.34
N LYS A 7 17.52 -2.22 6.48
CA LYS A 7 18.89 -1.84 6.89
C LYS A 7 18.92 -0.54 7.69
N LEU A 8 18.06 0.43 7.36
CA LEU A 8 17.96 1.70 8.08
C LEU A 8 17.42 1.52 9.51
N GLY A 9 16.61 0.48 9.72
CA GLY A 9 16.00 0.12 11.00
C GLY A 9 14.65 0.80 11.24
N PRO A 10 13.84 0.29 12.18
CA PRO A 10 12.45 0.72 12.39
C PRO A 10 12.32 2.17 12.86
N ASN A 11 13.37 2.76 13.42
CA ASN A 11 13.39 4.18 13.84
C ASN A 11 13.65 5.15 12.70
N ARG A 12 14.02 4.67 11.50
CA ARG A 12 14.35 5.50 10.33
C ARG A 12 13.53 5.17 9.10
N CYS A 13 12.92 4.00 9.06
CA CYS A 13 12.04 3.62 7.97
C CYS A 13 10.97 2.63 8.43
N ILE A 14 9.73 2.89 8.01
CA ILE A 14 8.59 2.00 8.18
C ILE A 14 8.00 1.64 6.82
N HIS A 15 7.37 0.48 6.74
CA HIS A 15 6.56 0.09 5.59
C HIS A 15 5.12 0.54 5.83
N VAL A 16 4.50 1.19 4.84
CA VAL A 16 3.07 1.51 4.85
C VAL A 16 2.45 0.81 3.65
N ARG A 17 1.60 -0.19 3.90
CA ARG A 17 0.87 -0.89 2.84
C ARG A 17 -0.31 -0.05 2.42
N TYR A 18 -0.42 0.24 1.13
CA TYR A 18 -1.52 1.01 0.57
C TYR A 18 -2.88 0.40 0.95
N GLU A 19 -3.03 -0.93 0.85
CA GLU A 19 -4.31 -1.57 1.11
C GLU A 19 -4.71 -1.51 2.59
N SER A 20 -3.74 -1.62 3.49
CA SER A 20 -3.94 -1.41 4.93
C SER A 20 -4.29 0.04 5.23
N LEU A 21 -3.61 1.01 4.61
CA LEU A 21 -3.91 2.44 4.74
C LEU A 21 -5.34 2.77 4.30
N ILE A 22 -5.83 2.17 3.22
CA ILE A 22 -7.20 2.41 2.75
C ILE A 22 -8.25 1.71 3.64
N GLN A 23 -7.94 0.53 4.18
CA GLN A 23 -8.90 -0.25 4.98
C GLN A 23 -8.93 0.17 6.46
N HIS A 24 -7.82 0.70 6.97
CA HIS A 24 -7.60 1.03 8.37
C HIS A 24 -6.95 2.42 8.50
N THR A 25 -7.48 3.41 7.77
CA THR A 25 -6.88 4.75 7.61
C THR A 25 -6.47 5.39 8.94
N GLU A 26 -7.35 5.42 9.93
CA GLU A 26 -7.02 6.02 11.23
C GLU A 26 -5.89 5.29 11.95
N GLN A 27 -5.94 3.95 11.99
CA GLN A 27 -4.90 3.16 12.64
C GLN A 27 -3.54 3.37 11.97
N GLU A 28 -3.49 3.34 10.63
CA GLU A 28 -2.24 3.56 9.89
C GLU A 28 -1.74 5.00 10.02
N MET A 29 -2.62 6.01 9.96
CA MET A 29 -2.20 7.41 10.14
C MET A 29 -1.70 7.69 11.55
N ARG A 30 -2.33 7.11 12.58
CA ARG A 30 -1.81 7.17 13.96
C ARG A 30 -0.41 6.59 14.05
N ARG A 31 -0.19 5.41 13.45
CA ARG A 31 1.12 4.74 13.42
C ARG A 31 2.18 5.57 12.68
N VAL A 32 1.81 6.18 11.55
CA VAL A 32 2.71 7.02 10.75
C VAL A 32 3.08 8.30 11.50
N LEU A 33 2.11 8.99 12.12
CA LEU A 33 2.39 10.22 12.87
C LEU A 33 3.21 9.95 14.13
N ASP A 34 2.93 8.86 14.84
CA ASP A 34 3.74 8.40 15.99
C ASP A 34 5.20 8.13 15.57
N PHE A 35 5.41 7.41 14.46
CA PHE A 35 6.75 7.19 13.90
C PHE A 35 7.49 8.50 13.55
N LEU A 36 6.76 9.51 13.09
CA LEU A 36 7.30 10.82 12.75
C LEU A 36 7.42 11.77 13.95
N GLU A 37 7.00 11.35 15.14
CA GLU A 37 6.91 12.18 16.35
C GLU A 37 6.04 13.44 16.15
N ILE A 38 4.97 13.33 15.34
CA ILE A 38 4.01 14.41 15.06
C ILE A 38 2.73 14.16 15.88
N PRO A 39 2.18 15.18 16.57
CA PRO A 39 0.91 15.04 17.28
C PRO A 39 -0.24 14.60 16.37
N TRP A 40 -1.15 13.79 16.90
CA TRP A 40 -2.35 13.37 16.17
C TRP A 40 -3.27 14.56 15.87
N ASP A 41 -3.73 14.65 14.62
CA ASP A 41 -4.80 15.56 14.20
C ASP A 41 -5.82 14.79 13.34
N PRO A 42 -7.12 14.76 13.69
CA PRO A 42 -8.16 14.11 12.89
C PRO A 42 -8.25 14.60 11.44
N ILE A 43 -7.72 15.78 11.11
CA ILE A 43 -7.75 16.33 9.75
C ILE A 43 -7.09 15.42 8.72
N VAL A 44 -6.15 14.56 9.15
CA VAL A 44 -5.46 13.61 8.26
C VAL A 44 -6.40 12.54 7.69
N LEU A 45 -7.61 12.39 8.24
CA LEU A 45 -8.66 11.51 7.72
C LEU A 45 -9.54 12.19 6.67
N HIS A 46 -9.39 13.51 6.50
CA HIS A 46 -10.29 14.38 5.77
C HIS A 46 -9.51 15.34 4.85
N HIS A 47 -8.44 14.84 4.22
CA HIS A 47 -7.56 15.66 3.38
C HIS A 47 -8.32 16.35 2.23
N GLU A 48 -9.42 15.75 1.76
CA GLU A 48 -10.27 16.32 0.72
C GLU A 48 -10.97 17.63 1.14
N GLN A 49 -11.15 17.85 2.45
CA GLN A 49 -11.85 19.03 2.99
C GLN A 49 -10.97 20.27 3.06
N ILE A 50 -9.64 20.08 3.03
CA ILE A 50 -8.65 21.17 3.14
C ILE A 50 -7.92 21.43 1.83
N LYS A 51 -8.44 20.96 0.70
CA LYS A 51 -7.81 21.08 -0.63
C LYS A 51 -7.34 22.51 -0.98
N ASP A 52 -8.08 23.53 -0.55
CA ASP A 52 -7.77 24.94 -0.84
C ASP A 52 -6.64 25.49 0.05
N GLN A 53 -6.33 24.78 1.13
CA GLN A 53 -5.22 25.08 2.06
C GLN A 53 -3.97 24.26 1.74
N LEU A 54 -4.08 23.22 0.89
CA LEU A 54 -2.95 22.42 0.44
C LEU A 54 -2.13 23.22 -0.58
N THR A 55 -1.03 23.81 -0.14
CA THR A 55 -0.09 24.48 -1.03
C THR A 55 0.64 23.46 -1.91
N GLY A 56 0.64 23.65 -3.23
CA GLY A 56 1.54 22.92 -4.13
C GLY A 56 0.95 21.73 -4.90
N LEU A 57 -0.39 21.58 -4.98
CA LEU A 57 -0.98 20.58 -5.87
C LEU A 57 -0.78 20.96 -7.35
N ASN A 58 0.00 20.15 -8.07
CA ASN A 58 0.21 20.30 -9.49
C ASN A 58 -0.99 19.71 -10.28
N PRO A 59 -1.72 20.51 -11.08
CA PRO A 59 -2.88 20.00 -11.83
C PRO A 59 -2.49 19.00 -12.93
N TYR A 60 -1.22 18.95 -13.32
CA TYR A 60 -0.71 18.03 -14.35
C TYR A 60 -0.18 16.71 -13.78
N GLU A 61 -0.09 16.57 -12.45
CA GLU A 61 0.29 15.30 -11.84
C GLU A 61 -0.81 14.24 -12.02
N PRO A 62 -0.47 13.02 -12.49
CA PRO A 62 -1.46 11.97 -12.77
C PRO A 62 -2.30 11.53 -11.58
N SER A 63 -1.84 11.77 -10.35
CA SER A 63 -2.50 11.41 -9.09
C SER A 63 -3.42 12.50 -8.55
N THR A 64 -3.35 13.74 -9.06
CA THR A 64 -4.05 14.89 -8.46
C THR A 64 -5.56 14.70 -8.45
N LYS A 65 -6.14 14.19 -9.54
CA LYS A 65 -7.59 13.97 -9.63
C LYS A 65 -8.09 12.94 -8.60
N GLN A 66 -7.30 11.91 -8.34
CA GLN A 66 -7.60 10.84 -7.38
C GLN A 66 -7.37 11.32 -5.95
N PHE A 67 -6.31 12.10 -5.72
CA PHE A 67 -5.97 12.67 -4.43
C PHE A 67 -7.06 13.63 -3.93
N LEU A 68 -7.69 14.40 -4.82
CA LEU A 68 -8.77 15.32 -4.44
C LEU A 68 -10.04 14.62 -3.92
N LEU A 69 -10.13 13.30 -4.02
CA LEU A 69 -11.24 12.51 -3.48
C LEU A 69 -10.92 12.05 -2.06
N ALA A 70 -11.96 11.88 -1.25
CA ALA A 70 -11.85 11.21 0.04
C ALA A 70 -11.27 9.79 -0.12
N VAL A 71 -10.61 9.31 0.93
CA VAL A 71 -10.06 7.96 0.97
C VAL A 71 -11.14 6.93 0.63
N HIS A 72 -10.88 6.08 -0.37
CA HIS A 72 -11.84 5.10 -0.86
C HIS A 72 -11.17 3.81 -1.35
N ASN A 73 -11.91 2.71 -1.38
CA ASN A 73 -11.40 1.39 -1.77
C ASN A 73 -11.61 1.01 -3.25
N LYS A 74 -12.13 1.92 -4.09
CA LYS A 74 -12.50 1.64 -5.49
C LYS A 74 -11.36 1.07 -6.34
N SER A 75 -10.11 1.35 -5.97
CA SER A 75 -8.91 0.95 -6.71
C SER A 75 -8.26 -0.35 -6.22
N LEU A 76 -8.62 -0.86 -5.04
CA LEU A 76 -7.92 -1.99 -4.40
C LEU A 76 -7.87 -3.24 -5.29
N ASP A 77 -8.99 -3.59 -5.91
CA ASP A 77 -9.15 -4.79 -6.73
C ASP A 77 -9.37 -4.48 -8.22
N ALA A 78 -9.27 -3.22 -8.63
CA ALA A 78 -9.61 -2.79 -9.98
C ALA A 78 -8.78 -3.50 -11.06
N TRP A 79 -7.52 -3.84 -10.74
CA TRP A 79 -6.61 -4.59 -11.61
C TRP A 79 -7.04 -6.04 -11.85
N ALA A 80 -7.88 -6.61 -10.98
CA ALA A 80 -8.33 -8.00 -11.02
C ALA A 80 -9.75 -8.15 -11.58
N ARG A 81 -10.44 -7.04 -11.84
CA ARG A 81 -11.80 -7.06 -12.41
C ARG A 81 -11.77 -7.53 -13.86
N SER A 82 -12.92 -7.97 -14.37
CA SER A 82 -13.09 -8.39 -15.77
C SER A 82 -12.79 -7.29 -16.79
N SER A 83 -12.91 -6.02 -16.39
CA SER A 83 -12.57 -4.85 -17.20
C SER A 83 -11.07 -4.51 -17.22
N SER A 84 -10.25 -5.28 -16.50
CA SER A 84 -8.81 -5.03 -16.41
C SER A 84 -8.13 -5.28 -17.77
N PRO A 85 -7.13 -4.46 -18.14
CA PRO A 85 -6.28 -4.76 -19.29
C PRO A 85 -5.36 -5.96 -19.05
N ILE A 86 -5.22 -6.45 -17.80
CA ILE A 86 -4.35 -7.57 -17.46
C ILE A 86 -5.06 -8.89 -17.85
N PRO A 87 -4.51 -9.70 -18.75
CA PRO A 87 -5.13 -10.96 -19.15
C PRO A 87 -5.28 -11.92 -17.95
N LEU A 88 -6.41 -12.63 -17.89
CA LEU A 88 -6.71 -13.57 -16.80
C LEU A 88 -5.59 -14.62 -16.61
N GLU A 89 -4.97 -15.06 -17.69
CA GLU A 89 -3.88 -16.04 -17.64
C GLU A 89 -2.61 -15.49 -16.98
N VAL A 90 -2.36 -14.17 -17.08
CA VAL A 90 -1.28 -13.50 -16.35
C VAL A 90 -1.64 -13.43 -14.86
N GLN A 91 -2.88 -13.04 -14.54
CA GLN A 91 -3.35 -12.95 -13.15
C GLN A 91 -3.24 -14.30 -12.41
N LYS A 92 -3.63 -15.41 -13.06
CA LYS A 92 -3.52 -16.77 -12.50
C LYS A 92 -2.08 -17.24 -12.24
N LYS A 93 -1.10 -16.69 -12.96
CA LYS A 93 0.31 -17.06 -12.84
C LYS A 93 1.10 -16.11 -11.93
N THR A 94 0.53 -14.94 -11.62
CA THR A 94 1.20 -13.85 -10.92
C THR A 94 1.87 -14.29 -9.61
N CYS A 95 1.16 -15.00 -8.72
CA CYS A 95 1.76 -15.46 -7.47
C CYS A 95 2.84 -16.55 -7.67
N ARG A 96 2.71 -17.40 -8.71
CA ARG A 96 3.67 -18.46 -9.02
C ARG A 96 4.97 -17.87 -9.57
N ASP A 97 4.86 -16.90 -10.46
CA ASP A 97 5.98 -16.39 -11.23
C ASP A 97 6.68 -15.23 -10.50
N LEU A 98 6.02 -14.55 -9.57
CA LEU A 98 6.55 -13.39 -8.84
C LEU A 98 6.76 -13.70 -7.36
N GLU A 99 7.97 -14.16 -7.02
CA GLU A 99 8.38 -14.46 -5.63
C GLU A 99 8.20 -13.28 -4.67
N LEU A 100 8.39 -12.04 -5.16
CA LEU A 100 8.20 -10.85 -4.34
C LEU A 100 6.77 -10.72 -3.77
N LEU A 101 5.75 -11.16 -4.52
CA LEU A 101 4.36 -11.14 -4.03
C LEU A 101 4.13 -12.18 -2.93
N GLN A 102 4.83 -13.31 -2.98
CA GLN A 102 4.80 -14.33 -1.92
C GLN A 102 5.43 -13.76 -0.64
N LEU A 103 6.61 -13.16 -0.75
CA LEU A 103 7.35 -12.57 0.37
C LEU A 103 6.59 -11.43 1.05
N LEU A 104 5.80 -10.70 0.26
CA LEU A 104 4.96 -9.59 0.71
C LEU A 104 3.54 -10.03 1.10
N ASN A 105 3.24 -11.32 1.18
CA ASN A 105 1.93 -11.85 1.57
C ASN A 105 0.75 -11.37 0.69
N TYR A 106 1.01 -11.11 -0.60
CA TYR A 106 -0.03 -10.76 -1.58
C TYR A 106 -0.59 -12.01 -2.30
N CYS A 107 -0.05 -13.19 -2.05
CA CYS A 107 -0.58 -14.41 -2.64
C CYS A 107 -1.88 -14.85 -1.96
N PRO A 108 -2.99 -15.04 -2.70
CA PRO A 108 -4.23 -15.50 -2.11
C PRO A 108 -4.22 -17.01 -1.84
N SER A 109 -5.06 -17.44 -0.89
CA SER A 109 -5.33 -18.86 -0.65
C SER A 109 -6.18 -19.50 -1.76
N LYS A 110 -6.93 -18.71 -2.52
CA LYS A 110 -7.79 -19.16 -3.63
C LYS A 110 -7.85 -18.10 -4.73
N GLY A 111 -7.74 -18.54 -5.98
CA GLY A 111 -7.82 -17.65 -7.14
C GLY A 111 -6.55 -16.81 -7.32
N TYR A 112 -6.72 -15.55 -7.72
CA TYR A 112 -5.62 -14.61 -7.99
C TYR A 112 -5.75 -13.28 -7.25
N LEU A 113 -6.90 -12.99 -6.63
CA LEU A 113 -7.14 -11.75 -5.89
C LEU A 113 -6.71 -11.90 -4.42
N PRO A 114 -5.74 -11.09 -3.92
CA PRO A 114 -5.33 -11.10 -2.53
C PRO A 114 -6.49 -10.75 -1.60
N GLN A 115 -6.56 -11.42 -0.44
CA GLN A 115 -7.50 -11.06 0.61
C GLN A 115 -6.93 -9.92 1.46
N TYR A 116 -6.95 -8.70 0.93
CA TYR A 116 -6.28 -7.53 1.52
C TYR A 116 -6.56 -7.31 3.02
N LYS A 117 -7.80 -7.57 3.47
CA LYS A 117 -8.21 -7.45 4.88
C LYS A 117 -7.50 -8.40 5.84
N THR A 118 -6.93 -9.48 5.31
CA THR A 118 -6.28 -10.54 6.07
C THR A 118 -4.76 -10.48 5.98
N ILE A 119 -4.22 -9.60 5.13
CA ILE A 119 -2.78 -9.41 5.00
C ILE A 119 -2.31 -8.71 6.29
N PRO A 120 -1.39 -9.33 7.06
CA PRO A 120 -0.86 -8.71 8.26
C PRO A 120 -0.26 -7.34 7.94
N TRP A 121 -0.53 -6.32 8.74
CA TRP A 121 -0.10 -4.94 8.45
C TRP A 121 1.43 -4.77 8.51
N ASP A 122 2.13 -5.51 9.36
CA ASP A 122 3.55 -5.33 9.70
C ASP A 122 4.48 -6.52 9.36
N ILE A 123 3.94 -7.60 8.78
CA ILE A 123 4.72 -8.82 8.51
C ILE A 123 5.00 -8.96 7.00
N PRO A 124 5.92 -8.20 6.38
CA PRO A 124 6.73 -8.79 5.34
C PRO A 124 7.61 -9.87 5.99
N LYS A 125 7.92 -10.95 5.27
CA LYS A 125 8.96 -11.88 5.71
C LYS A 125 10.33 -11.22 5.57
N LEU A 126 10.61 -10.18 6.37
CA LEU A 126 11.74 -9.26 6.18
C LEU A 126 13.09 -9.99 6.16
N LYS A 127 13.25 -11.02 7.00
CA LYS A 127 14.44 -11.89 6.98
C LYS A 127 14.60 -12.60 5.63
N GLU A 128 13.51 -13.13 5.07
CA GLU A 128 13.49 -13.79 3.76
C GLU A 128 13.70 -12.78 2.62
N ILE A 129 13.12 -11.58 2.73
CA ILE A 129 13.30 -10.49 1.77
C ILE A 129 14.75 -9.98 1.77
N GLN A 130 15.41 -9.91 2.93
CA GLN A 130 16.82 -9.53 3.03
C GLN A 130 17.75 -10.55 2.37
N SER A 131 17.40 -11.83 2.39
CA SER A 131 18.12 -12.89 1.69
C SER A 131 17.74 -13.07 0.22
N PHE A 132 16.65 -12.44 -0.23
CA PHE A 132 16.18 -12.56 -1.61
C PHE A 132 17.15 -11.88 -2.57
N VAL A 133 17.66 -12.66 -3.53
CA VAL A 133 18.47 -12.21 -4.65
C VAL A 133 17.65 -12.47 -5.92
N PRO A 134 17.19 -11.43 -6.64
CA PRO A 134 16.47 -11.64 -7.89
C PRO A 134 17.36 -12.39 -8.89
N LYS A 135 16.79 -13.40 -9.53
CA LYS A 135 17.43 -14.14 -10.63
C LYS A 135 17.52 -13.30 -11.90
#